data_AF-A0A924HSP3-F1
#
_entry.id   AF-A0A924HSP3-F1
#
_cell.length_a   1.000
_cell.length_b   1.000
_cell.length_c   1.000
_cell.angle_alpha   90.00
_cell.angle_beta   90.00
_cell.angle_gamma   90.00
#
_symmetry.space_group_name_H-M   'P 1'
#
loop_
_entity.id
_entity.type
_entity.pdbx_description
1 polymer ?
#
loop_
_entity_poly.entity_id
_entity_poly.type
_entity_poly.pdbx_seq_one_letter_code
_entity_poly.pdbx_strand_id
1 'polypeptide(L)'
;MIDQTPLAPRPSRRTMFLRYLAAVAVLQLVWETLQLPLYTLWGQSPPAAIAFAVAHCTLGDVLIAAISLFAALVFCAGKNWPQERYWRVAFVTGAMGVSYTVFSEWNNTVVTRSWAYSSWMPTLWGIGLSPLLQWMVIPALVFWRLFKQMGKHRE
;
A
#
# COMPACT_ATOMS: atom_id res chain seq x y z
N MET A 1 23.08 41.17 -8.34
CA MET A 1 22.35 40.35 -9.33
C MET A 1 21.68 39.23 -8.55
N ILE A 2 20.38 39.34 -8.28
CA ILE A 2 19.63 38.30 -7.54
C ILE A 2 19.43 37.15 -8.52
N ASP A 3 19.97 35.98 -8.19
CA ASP A 3 19.76 34.75 -8.93
C ASP A 3 18.26 34.40 -8.90
N GLN A 4 17.59 34.56 -10.04
CA GLN A 4 16.19 34.18 -10.23
C GLN A 4 16.11 32.80 -10.90
N THR A 5 16.87 31.83 -10.39
CA THR A 5 16.64 30.44 -10.80
C THR A 5 15.20 30.07 -10.42
N PRO A 6 14.34 29.67 -11.37
CA PRO A 6 12.97 29.27 -11.03
C PRO A 6 13.05 28.03 -10.14
N LEU A 7 12.61 28.14 -8.88
CA LEU A 7 12.40 26.97 -8.02
C LEU A 7 11.51 25.97 -8.78
N ALA A 8 11.98 24.73 -8.89
CA ALA A 8 11.25 23.68 -9.58
C ALA A 8 9.80 23.61 -9.06
N PRO A 9 8.79 23.51 -9.93
CA PRO A 9 7.40 23.54 -9.50
C PRO A 9 7.11 22.41 -8.51
N ARG A 10 6.51 22.75 -7.37
CA ARG A 10 6.13 21.78 -6.34
C ARG A 10 5.18 20.73 -6.94
N PRO A 11 5.30 19.46 -6.56
CA PRO A 11 4.47 18.41 -7.14
C PRO A 11 2.99 18.65 -6.83
N SER A 12 2.15 18.58 -7.85
CA SER A 12 0.70 18.71 -7.72
C SER A 12 0.10 17.53 -6.95
N ARG A 13 -1.13 17.70 -6.43
CA ARG A 13 -1.88 16.60 -5.79
C ARG A 13 -1.98 15.37 -6.68
N ARG A 14 -2.31 15.57 -7.95
CA ARG A 14 -2.42 14.51 -8.96
C ARG A 14 -1.08 13.79 -9.14
N THR A 15 0.01 14.55 -9.24
CA THR A 15 1.37 13.98 -9.36
C THR A 15 1.71 13.11 -8.16
N MET A 16 1.43 13.57 -6.93
CA MET A 16 1.68 12.80 -5.72
C MET A 16 0.82 11.54 -5.63
N PHE A 17 -0.45 11.64 -5.99
CA PHE A 17 -1.36 10.50 -6.04
C PHE A 17 -0.86 9.43 -7.02
N LEU A 18 -0.50 9.82 -8.26
CA LEU A 18 0.01 8.88 -9.26
C LEU A 18 1.36 8.27 -8.86
N ARG A 19 2.26 9.06 -8.26
CA ARG A 19 3.54 8.54 -7.76
C ARG A 19 3.34 7.56 -6.61
N TYR A 20 2.38 7.83 -5.72
CA TYR A 20 2.00 6.90 -4.66
C TYR A 20 1.50 5.58 -5.26
N LEU A 21 0.53 5.62 -6.17
CA LEU A 21 -0.03 4.42 -6.79
C LEU A 21 1.02 3.60 -7.55
N ALA A 22 1.88 4.26 -8.32
CA ALA A 22 2.94 3.57 -9.06
C ALA A 22 3.92 2.86 -8.10
N ALA A 23 4.31 3.53 -7.01
CA ALA A 23 5.23 2.95 -6.03
C ALA A 23 4.58 1.81 -5.22
N VAL A 24 3.33 1.98 -4.79
CA VAL A 24 2.57 0.94 -4.09
C VAL A 24 2.37 -0.27 -5.01
N ALA A 25 1.96 -0.09 -6.25
CA ALA A 25 1.73 -1.21 -7.17
C ALA A 25 2.97 -2.11 -7.34
N VAL A 26 4.16 -1.50 -7.49
CA VAL A 26 5.41 -2.25 -7.58
C VAL A 26 5.72 -2.98 -6.27
N LEU A 27 5.58 -2.30 -5.14
CA LEU A 27 5.90 -2.90 -3.84
C LEU A 27 4.92 -4.00 -3.43
N GLN A 28 3.61 -3.83 -3.69
CA GLN A 28 2.60 -4.87 -3.47
C GLN A 28 2.94 -6.09 -4.32
N LEU A 29 3.21 -5.92 -5.62
CA LEU A 29 3.55 -7.05 -6.50
C LEU A 29 4.78 -7.83 -6.00
N VAL A 30 5.82 -7.11 -5.60
CA VAL A 30 7.03 -7.71 -5.02
C VAL A 30 6.69 -8.45 -3.73
N TRP A 31 5.95 -7.84 -2.82
CA TRP A 31 5.59 -8.45 -1.54
C TRP A 31 4.71 -9.69 -1.73
N GLU A 32 3.68 -9.60 -2.57
CA GLU A 32 2.77 -10.69 -2.93
C GLU A 32 3.55 -11.89 -3.48
N THR A 33 4.52 -11.64 -4.36
CA THR A 33 5.38 -12.70 -4.91
C THR A 33 6.26 -13.33 -3.82
N LEU A 34 6.85 -12.52 -2.94
CA LEU A 34 7.74 -12.99 -1.87
C LEU A 34 6.99 -13.75 -0.77
N GLN A 35 5.73 -13.43 -0.52
CA GLN A 35 4.94 -14.10 0.53
C GLN A 35 4.28 -15.40 0.07
N LEU A 36 4.33 -15.75 -1.22
CA LEU A 36 3.73 -16.98 -1.76
C LEU A 36 4.05 -18.24 -0.94
N PRO A 37 5.29 -18.50 -0.49
CA PRO A 37 5.60 -19.70 0.31
C PRO A 37 4.85 -19.80 1.66
N LEU A 38 4.29 -18.69 2.14
CA LEU A 38 3.49 -18.65 3.38
C LEU A 38 2.05 -19.16 3.17
N TYR A 39 1.66 -19.44 1.92
CA TYR A 39 0.34 -19.97 1.56
C TYR A 39 0.46 -21.39 1.01
N THR A 40 -0.54 -22.22 1.26
CA THR A 40 -0.58 -23.60 0.72
C THR A 40 -0.65 -23.63 -0.81
N LEU A 41 -1.20 -22.57 -1.41
CA LEU A 41 -1.30 -22.35 -2.86
C LEU A 41 0.04 -22.61 -3.57
N TRP A 42 1.16 -22.17 -2.98
CA TRP A 42 2.49 -22.27 -3.58
C TRP A 42 2.89 -23.71 -3.93
N GLY A 43 2.60 -24.67 -3.05
CA GLY A 43 2.96 -26.08 -3.25
C GLY A 43 1.86 -26.93 -3.88
N GLN A 44 0.63 -26.42 -3.97
CA GLN A 44 -0.55 -27.23 -4.31
C GLN A 44 -1.25 -26.81 -5.60
N SER A 45 -0.89 -25.66 -6.17
CA SER A 45 -1.57 -25.10 -7.34
C SER A 45 -0.69 -25.03 -8.58
N PRO A 46 -1.28 -25.13 -9.79
CA PRO A 46 -0.53 -24.97 -11.03
C PRO A 46 0.01 -23.53 -11.17
N PRO A 47 1.13 -23.33 -11.89
CA PRO A 47 1.75 -22.01 -12.05
C PRO A 47 0.79 -20.91 -12.56
N ALA A 48 -0.15 -21.25 -13.44
CA ALA A 48 -1.14 -20.30 -13.94
C ALA A 48 -2.10 -19.80 -12.85
N ALA A 49 -2.50 -20.68 -11.90
CA ALA A 49 -3.33 -20.30 -10.78
C ALA A 49 -2.56 -19.42 -9.78
N ILE A 50 -1.27 -19.73 -9.56
CA ILE A 50 -0.39 -18.89 -8.74
C ILE A 50 -0.26 -17.50 -9.35
N ALA A 51 0.02 -17.41 -10.66
CA ALA A 51 0.14 -16.13 -11.36
C ALA A 51 -1.16 -15.31 -11.31
N PHE A 52 -2.31 -15.97 -11.50
CA PHE A 52 -3.62 -15.32 -11.36
C PHE A 52 -3.85 -14.80 -9.95
N ALA A 53 -3.52 -15.58 -8.91
CA ALA A 53 -3.67 -15.17 -7.52
C ALA A 53 -2.81 -13.93 -7.21
N VAL A 54 -1.53 -13.93 -7.61
CA VAL A 54 -0.63 -12.78 -7.43
C VAL A 54 -1.20 -11.54 -8.14
N ALA A 55 -1.65 -11.67 -9.39
CA ALA A 55 -2.22 -10.57 -10.15
C ALA A 55 -3.51 -10.02 -9.52
N HIS A 56 -4.42 -10.91 -9.12
CA HIS A 56 -5.69 -10.56 -8.49
C HIS A 56 -5.48 -9.87 -7.13
N CYS A 57 -4.63 -10.42 -6.26
CA CYS A 57 -4.30 -9.82 -4.96
C CYS A 57 -3.62 -8.46 -5.12
N THR A 58 -2.61 -8.37 -6.00
CA THR A 58 -1.92 -7.10 -6.29
C THR A 58 -2.90 -6.03 -6.78
N LEU A 59 -3.80 -6.39 -7.71
CA LEU A 59 -4.81 -5.46 -8.23
C LEU A 59 -5.78 -5.01 -7.14
N GLY A 60 -6.24 -5.94 -6.30
CA GLY A 60 -7.09 -5.65 -5.15
C GLY A 60 -6.42 -4.65 -4.20
N ASP A 61 -5.17 -4.90 -3.83
CA ASP A 61 -4.40 -4.01 -2.95
C ASP A 61 -4.19 -2.62 -3.52
N VAL A 62 -3.85 -2.52 -4.80
CA VAL A 62 -3.71 -1.22 -5.47
C VAL A 62 -5.02 -0.44 -5.44
N LEU A 63 -6.15 -1.13 -5.65
CA LEU A 63 -7.47 -0.50 -5.57
C LEU A 63 -7.78 -0.02 -4.14
N ILE A 64 -7.53 -0.85 -3.12
CA ILE A 64 -7.73 -0.47 -1.72
C ILE A 64 -6.83 0.71 -1.34
N ALA A 65 -5.57 0.71 -1.80
CA ALA A 65 -4.63 1.80 -1.55
C ALA A 65 -5.08 3.10 -2.24
N ALA A 66 -5.63 3.01 -3.45
CA ALA A 66 -6.19 4.14 -4.17
C ALA A 66 -7.41 4.74 -3.47
N ILE A 67 -8.36 3.89 -3.06
CA ILE A 67 -9.58 4.32 -2.35
C ILE A 67 -9.20 4.92 -0.98
N SER A 68 -8.29 4.28 -0.25
CA SER A 68 -7.83 4.76 1.06
C SER A 68 -7.14 6.11 0.96
N LEU A 69 -6.22 6.28 -0.01
CA LEU A 69 -5.57 7.57 -0.23
C LEU A 69 -6.58 8.63 -0.69
N PHE A 70 -7.47 8.28 -1.60
CA PHE A 70 -8.50 9.21 -2.08
C PHE A 70 -9.39 9.69 -0.94
N ALA A 71 -9.90 8.78 -0.11
CA ALA A 71 -10.69 9.12 1.06
C ALA A 71 -9.89 9.99 2.05
N ALA A 72 -8.65 9.64 2.35
CA ALA A 72 -7.77 10.45 3.20
C ALA A 72 -7.55 11.87 2.63
N LEU A 73 -7.44 11.99 1.31
CA LEU A 73 -7.34 13.30 0.65
C LEU A 73 -8.63 14.10 0.74
N VAL A 74 -9.80 13.47 0.57
CA VAL A 74 -11.10 14.14 0.68
C VAL A 74 -11.36 14.63 2.11
N PHE A 75 -11.11 13.80 3.11
CA PHE A 75 -11.51 14.09 4.50
C PHE A 75 -10.44 14.78 5.33
N CYS A 76 -9.14 14.59 5.02
CA CYS A 76 -8.04 15.04 5.88
C CYS A 76 -7.07 16.03 5.21
N ALA A 77 -7.05 16.13 3.88
CA ALA A 77 -6.13 17.05 3.21
C ALA A 77 -6.51 18.51 3.41
N GLY A 78 -5.52 19.38 3.60
CA GLY A 78 -5.70 20.83 3.50
C GLY A 78 -5.75 21.28 2.04
N LYS A 79 -6.12 22.55 1.79
CA LYS A 79 -6.10 23.16 0.45
C LYS A 79 -4.71 23.08 -0.21
N ASN A 80 -3.66 23.10 0.60
CA ASN A 80 -2.27 23.06 0.17
C ASN A 80 -1.60 21.70 0.40
N TRP A 81 -2.33 20.58 0.34
CA TRP A 81 -1.66 19.27 0.30
C TRP A 81 -0.89 19.12 -1.02
N PRO A 82 0.34 18.58 -1.04
CA PRO A 82 1.03 17.81 0.02
C PRO A 82 1.84 18.63 1.04
N GLN A 83 1.86 19.96 0.97
CA GLN A 83 2.70 20.80 1.84
C GLN A 83 2.19 20.86 3.27
N GLU A 84 0.87 20.78 3.45
CA GLU A 84 0.21 20.74 4.75
C GLU A 84 -0.40 19.37 5.03
N ARG A 85 -0.45 18.99 6.32
CA ARG A 85 -1.14 17.79 6.81
C ARG A 85 -0.70 16.48 6.13
N TYR A 86 0.52 16.45 5.59
CA TYR A 86 1.08 15.30 4.87
C TYR A 86 0.97 14.01 5.67
N TRP A 87 1.51 14.02 6.89
CA TRP A 87 1.52 12.85 7.78
C TRP A 87 0.12 12.47 8.28
N ARG A 88 -0.82 13.41 8.35
CA ARG A 88 -2.22 13.10 8.68
C ARG A 88 -2.86 12.27 7.56
N VAL A 89 -2.66 12.68 6.30
CA VAL A 89 -3.14 11.90 5.13
C VAL A 89 -2.45 10.53 5.09
N ALA A 90 -1.14 10.48 5.35
CA ALA A 90 -0.39 9.22 5.38
C ALA A 90 -0.91 8.25 6.45
N PHE A 91 -1.10 8.74 7.68
CA PHE A 91 -1.62 7.95 8.79
C PHE A 91 -3.03 7.42 8.50
N VAL A 92 -3.95 8.28 8.03
CA VAL A 92 -5.32 7.85 7.72
C VAL A 92 -5.35 6.85 6.57
N THR A 93 -4.53 7.05 5.54
CA THR A 93 -4.39 6.09 4.43
C THR A 93 -3.93 4.72 4.94
N GLY A 94 -2.89 4.68 5.77
CA GLY A 94 -2.39 3.44 6.36
C GLY A 94 -3.41 2.77 7.30
N ALA A 95 -4.07 3.55 8.15
CA ALA A 95 -5.10 3.04 9.06
C ALA A 95 -6.29 2.43 8.32
N MET A 96 -6.75 3.06 7.23
CA MET A 96 -7.80 2.50 6.37
C MET A 96 -7.35 1.19 5.72
N GLY A 97 -6.12 1.16 5.22
CA GLY A 97 -5.51 -0.04 4.66
C GLY A 97 -5.48 -1.21 5.64
N VAL A 98 -4.85 -1.00 6.81
CA VAL A 98 -4.78 -2.02 7.89
C VAL A 98 -6.16 -2.48 8.33
N SER A 99 -7.12 -1.55 8.50
CA SER A 99 -8.49 -1.90 8.89
C SER A 99 -9.16 -2.79 7.84
N TYR A 100 -8.96 -2.48 6.56
CA TYR A 100 -9.46 -3.31 5.48
C TYR A 100 -8.80 -4.70 5.48
N THR A 101 -7.48 -4.80 5.66
CA THR A 101 -6.76 -6.08 5.69
C THR A 101 -7.24 -6.97 6.82
N VAL A 102 -7.43 -6.42 8.01
CA VAL A 102 -7.97 -7.16 9.16
C VAL A 102 -9.35 -7.71 8.82
N PHE A 103 -10.21 -6.89 8.22
CA PHE A 103 -11.54 -7.31 7.79
C PHE A 103 -11.48 -8.38 6.68
N SER A 104 -10.63 -8.21 5.66
CA SER A 104 -10.55 -9.12 4.52
C SER A 104 -9.96 -10.47 4.90
N GLU A 105 -8.91 -10.49 5.74
CA GLU A 105 -8.31 -11.75 6.20
C GLU A 105 -9.27 -12.49 7.12
N TRP A 106 -9.98 -11.79 8.02
CA TRP A 106 -11.02 -12.41 8.84
C TRP A 106 -12.14 -13.00 7.98
N ASN A 107 -12.64 -12.26 6.99
CA ASN A 107 -13.66 -12.75 6.09
C ASN A 107 -13.18 -13.96 5.27
N ASN A 108 -11.94 -13.91 4.76
CA ASN A 108 -11.43 -14.99 3.91
C ASN A 108 -11.08 -16.27 4.67
N THR A 109 -10.64 -16.17 5.92
CA THR A 109 -10.27 -17.32 6.75
C THR A 109 -11.47 -17.93 7.49
N VAL A 110 -12.38 -17.10 8.01
CA VAL A 110 -13.50 -17.55 8.85
C VAL A 110 -14.78 -17.77 8.03
N VAL A 111 -15.08 -16.87 7.11
CA VAL A 111 -16.39 -16.84 6.42
C VAL A 111 -16.32 -17.61 5.10
N THR A 112 -15.39 -17.28 4.21
CA THR A 112 -15.36 -17.86 2.85
C THR A 112 -14.41 -19.05 2.70
N ARG A 113 -13.48 -19.26 3.65
CA ARG A 113 -12.43 -20.29 3.62
C ARG A 113 -11.70 -20.35 2.26
N SER A 114 -11.49 -19.19 1.65
CA SER A 114 -11.02 -19.08 0.26
C SER A 114 -9.55 -19.44 0.09
N TRP A 115 -8.75 -19.40 1.16
CA TRP A 115 -7.35 -19.83 1.17
C TRP A 115 -6.90 -20.26 2.55
N ALA A 116 -5.81 -21.04 2.60
CA ALA A 116 -5.21 -21.56 3.82
C ALA A 116 -3.73 -21.15 3.92
N TYR A 117 -3.31 -20.83 5.13
CA TYR A 117 -1.91 -20.56 5.42
C TYR A 117 -1.10 -21.87 5.49
N SER A 118 0.16 -21.81 5.07
CA SER A 118 1.11 -22.89 5.33
C SER A 118 1.58 -22.84 6.79
N SER A 119 2.27 -23.89 7.25
CA SER A 119 2.86 -23.94 8.59
C SER A 119 3.92 -22.85 8.85
N TRP A 120 4.35 -22.15 7.79
CA TRP A 120 5.37 -21.11 7.87
C TRP A 120 4.79 -19.72 8.14
N MET A 121 3.47 -19.53 8.01
CA MET A 121 2.83 -18.24 8.28
C MET A 121 2.62 -18.03 9.78
N PRO A 122 3.30 -17.06 10.42
CA PRO A 122 2.92 -16.65 11.76
C PRO A 122 1.55 -15.98 11.72
N THR A 123 0.71 -16.30 12.70
CA THR A 123 -0.65 -15.71 12.81
C THR A 123 -0.83 -15.00 14.15
N LEU A 124 -1.63 -13.94 14.14
CA LEU A 124 -2.11 -13.24 15.33
C LEU A 124 -3.63 -13.39 15.38
N TRP A 125 -4.14 -14.10 16.39
CA TRP A 125 -5.57 -14.43 16.50
C TRP A 125 -6.18 -15.05 15.22
N GLY A 126 -5.38 -15.85 14.51
CA GLY A 126 -5.80 -16.50 13.26
C GLY A 126 -5.65 -15.64 12.00
N ILE A 127 -5.19 -14.39 12.10
CA ILE A 127 -4.88 -13.52 10.96
C ILE A 127 -3.40 -13.64 10.61
N GLY A 128 -3.09 -13.84 9.33
CA GLY A 128 -1.71 -13.90 8.83
C GLY A 128 -0.93 -12.61 9.09
N LEU A 129 0.29 -12.73 9.60
CA LEU A 129 1.12 -11.58 9.93
C LEU A 129 1.70 -10.90 8.68
N SER A 130 1.99 -11.65 7.61
CA SER A 130 2.56 -11.08 6.38
C SER A 130 1.63 -10.04 5.72
N PRO A 131 0.32 -10.30 5.52
CA PRO A 131 -0.61 -9.29 5.05
C PRO A 131 -0.70 -8.05 5.94
N LEU A 132 -0.64 -8.21 7.27
CA LEU A 132 -0.62 -7.06 8.19
C LEU A 132 0.65 -6.23 8.03
N LEU A 133 1.82 -6.89 7.93
CA LEU A 133 3.10 -6.24 7.69
C LEU A 133 3.13 -5.54 6.33
N GLN A 134 2.55 -6.14 5.29
CA GLN A 134 2.41 -5.53 3.96
C GLN A 134 1.75 -4.14 4.07
N TRP A 135 0.61 -4.05 4.77
CA TRP A 135 -0.16 -2.83 4.92
C TRP A 135 0.42 -1.80 5.90
N MET A 136 1.30 -2.22 6.81
CA MET A 136 2.07 -1.29 7.65
C MET A 136 3.32 -0.76 6.94
N VAL A 137 4.07 -1.64 6.27
CA VAL A 137 5.40 -1.35 5.73
C VAL A 137 5.30 -0.61 4.39
N ILE A 138 4.47 -1.07 3.45
CA ILE A 138 4.47 -0.51 2.09
C ILE A 138 3.97 0.94 2.08
N PRO A 139 2.80 1.30 2.65
CA PRO A 139 2.37 2.68 2.69
C PRO A 139 3.39 3.58 3.39
N ALA A 140 3.96 3.14 4.53
CA ALA A 140 4.96 3.90 5.28
C ALA A 140 6.22 4.19 4.42
N LEU A 141 6.76 3.18 3.75
CA LEU A 141 7.91 3.34 2.86
C LEU A 141 7.62 4.28 1.69
N VAL A 142 6.45 4.17 1.07
CA VAL A 142 6.06 5.03 -0.05
C VAL A 142 5.90 6.49 0.41
N PHE A 143 5.18 6.76 1.50
CA PHE A 143 5.06 8.10 2.04
C PHE A 143 6.42 8.67 2.47
N TRP A 144 7.28 7.88 3.10
CA TRP A 144 8.64 8.32 3.43
C TRP A 144 9.46 8.71 2.19
N ARG A 145 9.41 7.89 1.13
CA ARG A 145 10.09 8.18 -0.14
C ARG A 145 9.56 9.46 -0.79
N LEU A 146 8.25 9.63 -0.82
CA LEU A 146 7.60 10.82 -1.37
C LEU A 146 7.93 12.08 -0.56
N PHE A 147 8.00 11.97 0.77
CA PHE A 147 8.44 13.05 1.65
C PHE A 147 9.88 13.49 1.33
N LYS A 148 10.81 12.53 1.18
CA LYS A 148 12.20 12.82 0.80
C LYS A 148 12.30 13.50 -0.57
N GLN A 149 11.52 13.08 -1.55
CA GLN A 149 11.49 13.71 -2.88
C GLN A 149 11.04 15.17 -2.80
N MET A 150 10.08 15.50 -1.93
CA MET A 150 9.66 16.89 -1.73
C MET A 150 10.72 17.75 -1.04
N GLY A 151 11.57 17.15 -0.19
CA GLY A 151 12.71 17.83 0.43
C GLY A 151 13.80 18.21 -0.57
N LYS A 152 14.14 17.30 -1.49
CA LYS A 152 15.15 17.54 -2.55
C LYS A 152 14.77 18.66 -3.53
N HIS A 153 13.50 19.03 -3.61
CA HIS A 153 13.03 20.17 -4.41
C HIS A 153 13.02 21.51 -3.64
N ARG A 154 13.45 21.53 -2.37
CA ARG A 154 13.54 22.75 -1.54
C ARG A 154 14.96 23.34 -1.46
N GLU A 155 15.97 22.52 -1.73
CA GLU A 155 17.40 22.89 -1.82
C GLU A 155 17.75 23.22 -3.28
#